data_AF-A0A162TBE1-F1
#
_entry.id   AF-A0A162TBE1-F1
#
_cell.length_a   1.000
_cell.length_b   1.000
_cell.length_c   1.000
_cell.angle_alpha   90.00
_cell.angle_beta   90.00
_cell.angle_gamma   90.00
#
_symmetry.space_group_name_H-M   'P 1'
#
loop_
_entity.id
_entity.type
_entity.pdbx_description
1 polymer ?
#
loop_
_entity_poly.entity_id
_entity_poly.type
_entity_poly.pdbx_seq_one_letter_code
_entity_poly.pdbx_strand_id
1 'polypeptide(L)' 'FTIMELRPDASITAIKKRYYELAKRLHPDAPGGDLERFRELSKAYEFLSNPIKRDTFTKTGL' A
#
# COMPACT_ATOMS: atom_id res chain seq x y z
N PHE A 1 -6.89 -3.62 -1.93
CA PHE A 1 -6.85 -3.47 -0.45
C PHE A 1 -6.22 -4.68 0.25
N THR A 2 -6.32 -5.90 -0.29
CA THR A 2 -5.79 -7.13 0.33
C THR A 2 -4.27 -7.14 0.56
N ILE A 3 -3.47 -6.49 -0.31
CA ILE A 3 -1.98 -6.55 -0.22
C ILE A 3 -1.39 -5.84 1.01
N MET A 4 -2.06 -4.79 1.51
CA MET A 4 -1.58 -4.02 2.67
C MET A 4 -2.26 -4.44 3.98
N GLU A 5 -3.27 -5.32 3.92
CA GLU A 5 -4.12 -5.69 5.07
C GLU A 5 -4.66 -4.47 5.84
N LEU A 6 -4.79 -3.34 5.15
CA LEU A 6 -5.25 -2.09 5.72
C LEU A 6 -6.72 -1.88 5.41
N ARG A 7 -7.44 -1.36 6.40
CA ARG A 7 -8.81 -0.89 6.21
C ARG A 7 -8.82 0.22 5.14
N PRO A 8 -9.87 0.29 4.31
CA PRO A 8 -10.03 1.36 3.31
C PRO A 8 -10.06 2.76 3.95
N ASP A 9 -10.32 2.86 5.25
CA ASP A 9 -10.29 4.07 6.05
C ASP A 9 -8.92 4.36 6.71
N ALA A 10 -7.91 3.51 6.52
CA ALA A 10 -6.59 3.69 7.15
C ALA A 10 -5.99 5.05 6.77
N SER A 11 -5.55 5.83 7.76
CA SER A 11 -4.95 7.15 7.53
C SER A 11 -3.62 7.02 6.76
N ILE A 12 -3.22 8.08 6.04
CA ILE A 12 -1.97 8.11 5.26
C ILE A 12 -0.75 7.73 6.13
N THR A 13 -0.73 8.16 7.38
CA THR A 13 0.32 7.81 8.36
C THR A 13 0.40 6.30 8.61
N ALA A 14 -0.75 5.63 8.73
CA ALA A 14 -0.83 4.18 8.93
C ALA A 14 -0.41 3.41 7.66
N ILE A 15 -0.83 3.90 6.49
CA ILE A 15 -0.43 3.37 5.18
C ILE A 15 1.09 3.44 5.01
N LYS A 16 1.69 4.60 5.31
CA LYS A 16 3.14 4.81 5.19
C LYS A 16 3.94 3.94 6.16
N LYS A 17 3.46 3.78 7.39
CA LYS A 17 4.08 2.90 8.39
C LYS A 17 4.03 1.43 7.93
N ARG A 18 2.88 0.94 7.49
CA ARG A 18 2.75 -0.44 6.99
C ARG A 18 3.52 -0.70 5.70
N TYR A 19 3.53 0.26 4.78
CA TYR A 19 4.36 0.18 3.59
C TYR A 19 5.82 -0.04 3.95
N TYR A 20 6.36 0.72 4.90
CA TYR A 20 7.76 0.56 5.32
C TYR A 20 8.05 -0.81 5.97
N GLU A 21 7.13 -1.32 6.78
CA GLU A 21 7.27 -2.65 7.41
C GLU A 21 7.21 -3.78 6.39
N LEU A 22 6.25 -3.73 5.45
CA LEU A 22 6.09 -4.71 4.40
C LEU A 22 7.20 -4.61 3.35
N ALA A 23 7.65 -3.39 3.01
CA ALA A 23 8.75 -3.16 2.09
C ALA A 23 10.04 -3.82 2.59
N LYS A 24 10.36 -3.69 3.88
CA LYS A 24 11.53 -4.36 4.48
C LYS A 24 11.42 -5.88 4.46
N ARG A 25 10.21 -6.43 4.59
CA ARG A 25 9.96 -7.87 4.57
C ARG A 25 9.96 -8.46 3.17
N LEU A 26 9.39 -7.73 2.20
CA LEU A 26 9.24 -8.17 0.81
C LEU A 26 10.44 -7.76 -0.06
N HIS A 27 11.38 -6.97 0.46
CA HIS A 27 12.55 -6.53 -0.28
C HIS A 27 13.33 -7.75 -0.84
N PRO A 28 13.77 -7.74 -2.10
CA PRO A 28 14.50 -8.88 -2.70
C PRO A 28 15.83 -9.20 -2.00
N ASP A 29 16.37 -8.24 -1.24
CA ASP A 29 17.57 -8.41 -0.41
C ASP A 29 17.28 -9.07 0.96
N ALA A 30 16.00 -9.13 1.35
CA ALA A 30 15.59 -9.82 2.57
C ALA A 30 15.40 -11.33 2.31
N PRO A 31 15.71 -12.20 3.29
CA PRO A 31 15.45 -13.63 3.16
C PRO A 31 13.94 -13.89 3.05
N GLY A 32 13.50 -14.44 1.92
CA GLY A 32 12.07 -14.58 1.58
C GLY A 32 11.46 -13.36 0.87
N GLY A 33 12.31 -12.48 0.33
CA GLY A 33 11.93 -11.36 -0.51
C GLY A 33 11.18 -11.80 -1.76
N ASP A 34 10.20 -10.98 -2.15
CA ASP A 34 9.30 -11.29 -3.26
C ASP A 34 9.05 -10.02 -4.07
N LEU A 35 9.69 -9.96 -5.24
CA LEU A 35 9.69 -8.77 -6.10
C LEU A 35 8.29 -8.48 -6.64
N GLU A 36 7.47 -9.50 -6.89
CA GLU A 36 6.10 -9.33 -7.37
C GLU A 36 5.23 -8.69 -6.28
N ARG A 37 5.27 -9.24 -5.06
CA ARG A 37 4.57 -8.65 -3.92
C ARG A 37 5.06 -7.26 -3.58
N PHE A 38 6.37 -6.99 -3.72
CA PHE A 38 6.92 -5.65 -3.53
C PHE A 38 6.40 -4.65 -4.57
N ARG A 39 6.28 -5.07 -5.84
CA ARG A 39 5.67 -4.26 -6.90
C ARG A 39 4.19 -3.98 -6.62
N GLU A 40 3.43 -4.98 -6.19
CA GLU A 40 2.03 -4.79 -5.80
C GLU A 40 1.88 -3.85 -4.60
N LEU A 41 2.75 -3.99 -3.60
CA LEU A 41 2.80 -3.10 -2.44
C LEU A 41 3.07 -1.64 -2.86
N SER A 42 4.03 -1.42 -3.77
CA SER A 42 4.34 -0.10 -4.30
C SER A 42 3.17 0.52 -5.06
N LYS A 43 2.50 -0.26 -5.93
CA LYS A 43 1.29 0.20 -6.65
C LYS A 43 0.17 0.57 -5.68
N ALA A 44 -0.08 -0.25 -4.66
CA ALA A 44 -1.08 0.03 -3.65
C ALA A 44 -0.75 1.30 -2.85
N TYR A 45 0.52 1.48 -2.46
CA TYR A 45 0.98 2.69 -1.78
C TYR A 45 0.82 3.94 -2.64
N GLU A 46 1.18 3.90 -3.92
CA GLU A 46 1.06 5.04 -4.83
C GLU A 46 -0.40 5.51 -4.97
N PHE A 47 -1.34 4.56 -5.02
CA PHE A 47 -2.78 4.85 -5.04
C PHE A 47 -3.28 5.42 -3.70
N LEU A 48 -2.88 4.82 -2.59
CA LEU A 48 -3.40 5.16 -1.25
C LEU A 48 -2.71 6.39 -0.62
N SER A 49 -1.47 6.68 -1.01
CA SER A 49 -0.68 7.81 -0.53
C SER A 49 -1.10 9.13 -1.18
N ASN A 50 -1.88 9.10 -2.25
CA ASN A 50 -2.30 10.31 -2.95
C ASN A 50 -3.72 10.72 -2.50
N PRO A 51 -3.87 11.76 -1.65
CA PRO A 51 -5.17 12.16 -1.10
C PRO A 51 -6.15 12.62 -2.18
N ILE A 52 -5.65 13.16 -3.29
CA ILE A 52 -6.48 13.61 -4.43
C ILE A 52 -7.09 12.40 -5.15
N LYS A 53 -6.32 11.32 -5.37
CA LYS A 53 -6.83 10.07 -5.96
C LYS A 53 -7.78 9.32 -5.01
N ARG A 54 -7.56 9.44 -3.69
CA ARG A 54 -8.43 8.81 -2.68
C ARG A 54 -9.83 9.43 -2.64
N ASP A 55 -9.93 10.75 -2.79
CA ASP A 55 -11.24 11.43 -2.90
C ASP A 55 -11.97 11.01 -4.18
N THR A 56 -11.28 10.95 -5.32
CA THR A 56 -11.89 10.47 -6.59
C THR A 56 -12.37 9.02 -6.48
N PHE A 57 -11.64 8.15 -5.79
CA PHE A 57 -12.04 6.74 -5.60
C PHE A 57 -13.17 6.57 -4.57
N THR A 58 -13.28 7.48 -3.60
CA THR A 58 -14.35 7.44 -2.58
C THR A 58 -15.63 8.11 -3.09
N LYS A 59 -15.51 9.09 -3.99
CA LYS A 59 -16.61 9.89 -4.53
C LYS A 59 -17.19 9.34 -5.82
N THR A 60 -16.43 8.53 -6.55
CA THR A 60 -16.95 7.70 -7.65
C THR A 60 -17.44 6.38 -7.06
N GLY A 61 -18.46 6.47 -6.20
CA GLY A 61 -19.22 5.31 -5.77
C GLY A 61 -19.84 4.63 -6.99
N LEU A 62 -19.77 3.30 -6.99
CA LEU A 62 -20.72 2.44 -7.70
C LEU A 62 -22.17 2.84 -7.36
#